data_AF-J9YZK2-F1
#
_entry.id   AF-J9YZK2-F1
#
_cell.length_a   1.000
_cell.length_b   1.000
_cell.length_c   1.000
_cell.angle_alpha   90.00
_cell.angle_beta   90.00
_cell.angle_gamma   90.00
#
_symmetry.space_group_name_H-M   'P 1'
#
loop_
_entity.id
_entity.type
_entity.pdbx_description
1 polymer ?
#
loop_
_entity_poly.entity_id
_entity_poly.type
_entity_poly.pdbx_seq_one_letter_code
_entity_poly.pdbx_strand_id
1 'polypeptide(L)'
;MKNKALNKSNLKDLNNFAHLGNFPKKLKTFNSNYENFESFLEDFEKYLENQIEVPSSKLNSQDRIFEGIVNRLDVLSDFKKIVIRIYLESQKNPKLLITLNKYIHKYFSSFLKSPINLGTSYLIYIYAFNIWIEDDENMDKTMAAIGNSFEGINKIKSFIKFS
;
A
#
# COMPACT_ATOMS: atom_id res chain seq x y z
N MET A 1 12.38 18.83 22.21
CA MET A 1 13.20 18.42 21.03
C MET A 1 12.38 18.70 19.78
N LYS A 2 12.97 19.21 18.70
CA LYS A 2 12.23 19.37 17.43
C LYS A 2 11.90 17.98 16.88
N ASN A 3 10.64 17.75 16.53
CA ASN A 3 10.20 16.49 15.92
C ASN A 3 10.96 16.27 14.60
N LYS A 4 11.56 15.09 14.43
CA LYS A 4 12.23 14.70 13.19
C LYS A 4 11.18 14.28 12.16
N ALA A 5 11.26 14.83 10.95
CA ALA A 5 10.43 14.41 9.83
C ALA A 5 10.96 13.11 9.21
N LEU A 6 10.05 12.27 8.68
CA LEU A 6 10.42 11.05 7.97
C LEU A 6 11.11 11.38 6.63
N ASN A 7 12.11 10.58 6.28
CA ASN A 7 12.80 10.62 5.01
C ASN A 7 13.31 9.22 4.66
N LYS A 8 13.80 9.03 3.42
CA LYS A 8 14.27 7.71 2.95
C LYS A 8 15.29 7.07 3.88
N SER A 9 16.28 7.83 4.35
CA SER A 9 17.37 7.31 5.20
C SER A 9 16.83 6.81 6.53
N ASN A 10 16.07 7.64 7.25
CA ASN A 10 15.58 7.25 8.56
C ASN A 10 14.50 6.15 8.49
N LEU A 11 13.72 6.08 7.40
CA LEU A 11 12.78 4.99 7.17
C LEU A 11 13.50 3.68 6.88
N LYS A 12 14.61 3.70 6.12
CA LYS A 12 15.45 2.49 5.94
C LYS A 12 16.02 2.02 7.27
N ASP A 13 16.49 2.94 8.11
CA ASP A 13 16.98 2.60 9.45
C ASP A 13 15.87 1.99 10.32
N LEU A 14 14.68 2.60 10.35
CA LEU A 14 13.53 2.08 11.09
C LEU A 14 13.09 0.70 10.56
N ASN A 15 13.12 0.50 9.25
CA ASN A 15 12.75 -0.75 8.59
C ASN A 15 13.60 -1.92 9.05
N ASN A 16 14.90 -1.70 9.27
CA ASN A 16 15.79 -2.72 9.80
C ASN A 16 15.36 -3.25 11.17
N PHE A 17 14.58 -2.49 11.95
CA PHE A 17 14.12 -2.87 13.29
C PHE A 17 12.62 -3.11 13.40
N ALA A 18 11.84 -2.96 12.32
CA ALA A 18 10.39 -3.03 12.35
C ALA A 18 9.82 -4.40 12.80
N HIS A 19 10.58 -5.46 12.53
CA HIS A 19 10.28 -6.82 12.96
C HIS A 19 10.52 -7.08 14.46
N LEU A 20 11.26 -6.20 15.14
CA LEU A 20 11.59 -6.38 16.56
C LEU A 20 10.43 -5.96 17.47
N GLY A 21 10.29 -6.64 18.61
CA GLY A 21 9.31 -6.29 19.65
C GLY A 21 9.51 -4.89 20.23
N ASN A 22 10.73 -4.35 20.18
CA ASN A 22 11.06 -3.01 20.68
C ASN A 22 10.83 -1.87 19.67
N PHE A 23 10.25 -2.16 18.49
CA PHE A 23 9.98 -1.14 17.47
C PHE A 23 9.18 0.06 17.98
N PRO A 24 8.12 -0.08 18.83
CA PRO A 24 7.42 1.08 19.38
C PRO A 24 8.31 2.00 20.20
N LYS A 25 9.28 1.44 20.96
CA LYS A 25 10.26 2.23 21.71
C LYS A 25 11.17 3.00 20.75
N LYS A 26 11.63 2.37 19.66
CA LYS A 26 12.45 3.04 18.64
C LYS A 26 11.70 4.18 17.95
N LEU A 27 10.43 3.99 17.61
CA LEU A 27 9.58 5.04 17.06
C LEU A 27 9.46 6.22 18.01
N LYS A 28 9.16 5.97 19.29
CA LYS A 28 9.07 7.01 20.34
C LYS A 28 10.40 7.77 20.51
N THR A 29 11.54 7.08 20.46
CA THR A 29 12.86 7.72 20.51
C THR A 29 13.14 8.59 19.28
N PHE A 30 12.69 8.16 18.10
CA PHE A 30 12.84 8.94 16.87
C PHE A 30 11.98 10.21 16.90
N ASN A 31 10.72 10.08 17.29
CA ASN A 31 9.77 11.17 17.46
C ASN A 31 8.78 10.79 18.57
N SER A 32 8.69 11.60 19.61
CA SER A 32 7.84 11.31 20.78
C SER A 32 6.36 11.18 20.41
N ASN A 33 5.90 11.86 19.34
CA ASN A 33 4.52 11.76 18.87
C ASN A 33 4.17 10.35 18.37
N TYR A 34 5.18 9.55 17.98
CA TYR A 34 4.97 8.18 17.50
C TYR A 34 4.76 7.17 18.63
N GLU A 35 4.69 7.63 19.89
CA GLU A 35 4.00 6.88 20.94
C GLU A 35 2.55 6.56 20.52
N ASN A 36 1.90 7.46 19.78
CA ASN A 36 0.72 7.12 19.00
C ASN A 36 1.14 6.56 17.64
N PHE A 37 0.95 5.25 17.43
CA PHE A 37 1.29 4.58 16.18
C PHE A 37 0.52 5.13 14.96
N GLU A 38 -0.69 5.65 15.16
CA GLU A 38 -1.46 6.30 14.10
C GLU A 38 -0.76 7.55 13.57
N SER A 39 -0.11 8.33 14.45
CA SER A 39 0.66 9.50 14.03
C SER A 39 1.88 9.12 13.19
N PHE A 40 2.53 8.00 13.50
CA PHE A 40 3.58 7.45 12.64
C PHE A 40 3.02 7.01 11.28
N LEU A 41 1.91 6.28 11.28
CA LEU A 41 1.26 5.81 10.07
C LEU A 41 0.86 6.96 9.14
N GLU A 42 0.30 8.04 9.68
CA GLU A 42 -0.08 9.22 8.89
C GLU A 42 1.14 9.89 8.25
N ASP A 43 2.23 10.06 9.00
CA ASP A 43 3.45 10.66 8.45
C ASP A 43 4.12 9.73 7.42
N PHE A 44 4.06 8.41 7.64
CA PHE A 44 4.58 7.42 6.70
C PHE A 44 3.80 7.45 5.37
N GLU A 45 2.47 7.43 5.40
CA GLU A 45 1.66 7.52 4.18
C GLU A 45 1.85 8.88 3.47
N LYS A 46 1.95 10.00 4.20
CA LYS A 46 2.29 11.31 3.60
C LYS A 46 3.66 11.31 2.93
N TYR A 47 4.64 10.62 3.51
CA TYR A 47 5.93 10.43 2.85
C TYR A 47 5.75 9.64 1.54
N LEU A 48 5.04 8.51 1.57
CA LEU A 48 4.78 7.66 0.40
C LEU A 48 4.03 8.38 -0.72
N GLU A 49 3.07 9.25 -0.41
CA GLU A 49 2.33 10.04 -1.40
C GLU A 49 3.25 10.85 -2.33
N ASN A 50 4.41 11.27 -1.83
CA ASN A 50 5.39 12.04 -2.61
C ASN A 50 6.38 11.14 -3.37
N GLN A 51 6.33 9.83 -3.17
CA GLN A 51 7.25 8.86 -3.79
C GLN A 51 6.55 8.00 -4.85
N ILE A 52 5.24 7.79 -4.73
CA ILE A 52 4.50 6.91 -5.64
C ILE A 52 4.09 7.68 -6.89
N GLU A 53 4.52 7.18 -8.05
CA GLU A 53 4.13 7.74 -9.33
C GLU A 53 2.69 7.42 -9.69
N VAL A 54 1.98 8.40 -10.24
CA VAL A 54 0.61 8.23 -10.73
C VAL A 54 0.64 7.71 -12.17
N PRO A 55 -0.15 6.66 -12.51
CA PRO A 55 -0.16 6.10 -13.86
C PRO A 55 -0.55 7.10 -14.94
N SER A 56 0.03 6.93 -16.12
CA SER A 56 -0.24 7.78 -17.29
C SER A 56 -1.73 7.82 -17.64
N SER A 57 -2.24 9.01 -17.95
CA SER A 57 -3.64 9.21 -18.38
C SER A 57 -3.93 8.63 -19.77
N LYS A 58 -2.89 8.32 -20.56
CA LYS A 58 -3.02 7.74 -21.92
C LYS A 58 -3.35 6.25 -21.92
N LEU A 59 -3.12 5.57 -20.79
CA LEU A 59 -3.35 4.15 -20.64
C LEU A 59 -4.85 3.82 -20.53
N ASN A 60 -5.22 2.61 -20.92
CA ASN A 60 -6.58 2.13 -20.69
C ASN A 60 -6.83 1.88 -19.19
N SER A 61 -8.09 1.64 -18.80
CA SER A 61 -8.44 1.49 -17.38
C SER A 61 -7.75 0.32 -16.69
N GLN A 62 -7.57 -0.82 -17.38
CA GLN A 62 -6.94 -2.00 -16.81
C GLN A 62 -5.45 -1.75 -16.56
N ASP A 63 -4.74 -1.20 -17.54
CA ASP A 63 -3.32 -0.89 -17.43
C ASP A 63 -3.06 0.17 -16.35
N ARG A 64 -3.94 1.17 -16.20
CA ARG A 64 -3.84 2.16 -15.12
C ARG A 64 -4.00 1.53 -13.74
N ILE A 65 -4.91 0.56 -13.59
CA ILE A 65 -5.07 -0.16 -12.32
C ILE A 65 -3.82 -1.01 -12.06
N PHE A 66 -3.34 -1.74 -13.06
CA PHE A 66 -2.14 -2.57 -12.97
C PHE A 66 -0.92 -1.74 -12.54
N GLU A 67 -0.57 -0.71 -13.32
CA GLU A 67 0.56 0.18 -13.06
C GLU A 67 0.41 0.89 -11.72
N GLY A 68 -0.81 1.34 -11.39
CA GLY A 68 -1.07 2.00 -10.11
C GLY A 68 -0.80 1.10 -8.90
N ILE A 69 -1.19 -0.18 -8.97
CA ILE A 69 -0.89 -1.16 -7.92
C ILE A 69 0.61 -1.43 -7.85
N VAL A 70 1.26 -1.68 -8.99
CA VAL A 70 2.70 -1.98 -9.06
C VAL A 70 3.52 -0.83 -8.51
N ASN A 71 3.29 0.41 -8.96
CA ASN A 71 4.01 1.61 -8.49
C ASN A 71 3.92 1.75 -6.97
N ARG A 72 2.74 1.50 -6.38
CA ARG A 72 2.57 1.58 -4.93
C ARG A 72 3.36 0.47 -4.23
N LEU A 73 3.23 -0.79 -4.66
CA LEU A 73 3.90 -1.92 -4.05
C LEU A 73 5.44 -1.86 -4.19
N ASP A 74 5.94 -1.32 -5.30
CA ASP A 74 7.37 -1.12 -5.54
C ASP A 74 7.97 -0.14 -4.51
N VAL A 75 7.34 1.03 -4.32
CA VAL A 75 7.76 1.98 -3.27
C VAL A 75 7.64 1.39 -1.87
N LEU A 76 6.60 0.59 -1.60
CA LEU A 76 6.45 -0.10 -0.32
C LEU A 76 7.56 -1.14 -0.07
N SER A 77 8.15 -1.70 -1.13
CA SER A 77 9.20 -2.73 -1.05
C SER A 77 10.49 -2.19 -0.42
N ASP A 78 10.81 -0.92 -0.63
CA ASP A 78 11.90 -0.20 0.06
C ASP A 78 11.76 -0.25 1.60
N PHE A 79 10.53 -0.45 2.10
CA PHE A 79 10.17 -0.43 3.53
C PHE A 79 9.32 -1.64 3.97
N LYS A 80 9.49 -2.80 3.31
CA LYS A 80 8.61 -3.98 3.48
C LYS A 80 8.36 -4.39 4.95
N LYS A 81 9.37 -4.36 5.82
CA LYS A 81 9.22 -4.75 7.24
C LYS A 81 8.36 -3.76 8.02
N ILE A 82 8.45 -2.46 7.73
CA ILE A 82 7.53 -1.44 8.29
C ILE A 82 6.11 -1.71 7.81
N VAL A 83 5.93 -1.98 6.52
CA VAL A 83 4.62 -2.22 5.92
C VAL A 83 3.95 -3.45 6.53
N ILE A 84 4.69 -4.55 6.69
CA ILE A 84 4.22 -5.75 7.40
C ILE A 84 3.86 -5.41 8.84
N ARG A 85 4.69 -4.62 9.54
CA ARG A 85 4.38 -4.19 10.91
C ARG A 85 3.08 -3.39 10.97
N ILE A 86 2.90 -2.42 10.08
CA ILE A 86 1.67 -1.64 9.97
C ILE A 86 0.46 -2.54 9.70
N TYR A 87 0.57 -3.49 8.77
CA TYR A 87 -0.47 -4.46 8.48
C TYR A 87 -0.88 -5.25 9.73
N LEU A 88 0.10 -5.82 10.46
CA LEU A 88 -0.16 -6.58 11.70
C LEU A 88 -0.77 -5.72 12.81
N GLU A 89 -0.37 -4.45 12.97
CA GLU A 89 -0.99 -3.56 13.95
C GLU A 89 -2.41 -3.15 13.52
N SER A 90 -2.67 -2.99 12.22
CA SER A 90 -3.99 -2.64 11.67
C SER A 90 -5.03 -3.75 11.87
N GLN A 91 -4.61 -5.01 11.87
CA GLN A 91 -5.47 -6.16 12.20
C GLN A 91 -5.96 -6.12 13.65
N LYS A 92 -5.20 -5.47 14.55
CA LYS A 92 -5.55 -5.35 15.99
C LYS A 92 -6.33 -4.08 16.29
N ASN A 93 -6.14 -3.04 15.48
CA ASN A 93 -6.75 -1.73 15.70
C ASN A 93 -7.45 -1.23 14.41
N PRO A 94 -8.79 -1.34 14.34
CA PRO A 94 -9.56 -0.91 13.17
C PRO A 94 -9.36 0.55 12.77
N LYS A 95 -8.98 1.43 13.72
CA LYS A 95 -8.70 2.83 13.42
C LYS A 95 -7.53 2.99 12.43
N LEU A 96 -6.48 2.17 12.59
CA LEU A 96 -5.33 2.18 11.68
C LEU A 96 -5.71 1.70 10.28
N LEU A 97 -6.62 0.73 10.18
CA LEU A 97 -7.16 0.27 8.88
C LEU A 97 -7.95 1.38 8.18
N ILE A 98 -8.75 2.16 8.93
CA ILE A 98 -9.46 3.33 8.38
C ILE A 98 -8.46 4.36 7.85
N THR A 99 -7.41 4.65 8.61
CA THR A 99 -6.35 5.58 8.21
C THR A 99 -5.63 5.10 6.95
N LEU A 100 -5.22 3.83 6.86
CA LEU A 100 -4.66 3.23 5.65
C LEU A 100 -5.59 3.37 4.45
N ASN A 101 -6.86 2.98 4.63
CA ASN A 101 -7.86 3.01 3.56
C ASN A 101 -8.08 4.41 3.00
N LYS A 102 -8.02 5.45 3.85
CA LYS A 102 -8.09 6.86 3.42
C LYS A 102 -6.97 7.21 2.43
N TYR A 103 -5.73 6.81 2.72
CA TYR A 103 -4.58 7.10 1.84
C TYR A 103 -4.60 6.27 0.56
N ILE A 104 -4.92 4.98 0.68
CA ILE A 104 -5.11 4.08 -0.48
C ILE A 104 -6.22 4.63 -1.39
N HIS A 105 -7.33 5.12 -0.81
CA HIS A 105 -8.43 5.74 -1.56
C HIS A 105 -7.97 6.96 -2.32
N LYS A 106 -7.32 7.88 -1.60
CA LYS A 106 -6.84 9.14 -2.17
C LYS A 106 -5.88 8.87 -3.34
N TYR A 107 -5.00 7.88 -3.20
CA TYR A 107 -4.11 7.48 -4.28
C TYR A 107 -4.88 6.96 -5.50
N PHE A 108 -5.70 5.91 -5.37
CA PHE A 108 -6.40 5.35 -6.53
C PHE A 108 -7.41 6.31 -7.17
N SER A 109 -8.13 7.11 -6.38
CA SER A 109 -9.11 8.08 -6.88
C SER A 109 -8.47 9.28 -7.60
N SER A 110 -7.17 9.53 -7.38
CA SER A 110 -6.44 10.58 -8.10
C SER A 110 -6.43 10.30 -9.62
N PHE A 111 -6.34 9.03 -10.02
CA PHE A 111 -6.30 8.61 -11.42
C PHE A 111 -7.54 7.81 -11.89
N LEU A 112 -8.24 7.07 -11.02
CA LEU A 112 -9.44 6.33 -11.38
C LEU A 112 -10.71 7.12 -11.01
N LYS A 113 -11.42 7.62 -12.03
CA LYS A 113 -12.67 8.38 -11.82
C LYS A 113 -13.93 7.53 -11.82
N SER A 114 -13.90 6.37 -12.48
CA SER A 114 -15.04 5.45 -12.50
C SER A 114 -15.15 4.69 -11.18
N PRO A 115 -16.32 4.69 -10.50
CA PRO A 115 -16.53 3.89 -9.29
C PRO A 115 -16.27 2.40 -9.50
N ILE A 116 -16.56 1.88 -10.70
CA ILE A 116 -16.31 0.47 -11.05
C ILE A 116 -14.81 0.19 -11.10
N ASN A 117 -14.04 1.07 -11.72
CA ASN A 117 -12.57 0.91 -11.80
C ASN A 117 -11.94 1.04 -10.41
N LEU A 118 -12.43 1.98 -9.60
CA LEU A 118 -11.96 2.18 -8.23
C LEU A 118 -12.26 0.95 -7.36
N GLY A 119 -13.49 0.42 -7.41
CA GLY A 119 -13.83 -0.82 -6.70
C GLY A 119 -12.99 -2.01 -7.17
N THR A 120 -12.77 -2.12 -8.48
CA THR A 120 -11.90 -3.16 -9.07
C THR A 120 -10.47 -3.03 -8.55
N SER A 121 -9.90 -1.82 -8.54
CA SER A 121 -8.52 -1.61 -8.08
C SER A 121 -8.36 -1.98 -6.62
N TYR A 122 -9.35 -1.71 -5.76
CA TYR A 122 -9.32 -2.11 -4.37
C TYR A 122 -9.28 -3.62 -4.16
N LEU A 123 -10.16 -4.35 -4.85
CA LEU A 123 -10.21 -5.82 -4.74
C LEU A 123 -8.89 -6.45 -5.18
N ILE A 124 -8.35 -6.00 -6.32
CA ILE A 124 -7.09 -6.50 -6.84
C ILE A 124 -5.93 -6.10 -5.92
N TYR A 125 -5.91 -4.85 -5.42
CA TYR A 125 -4.85 -4.38 -4.52
C TYR A 125 -4.79 -5.18 -3.24
N ILE A 126 -5.93 -5.44 -2.58
CA ILE A 126 -5.95 -6.23 -1.33
C ILE A 126 -5.46 -7.65 -1.58
N TYR A 127 -5.91 -8.29 -2.66
CA TYR A 127 -5.47 -9.63 -3.03
C TYR A 127 -3.97 -9.67 -3.34
N ALA A 128 -3.49 -8.78 -4.19
CA ALA A 128 -2.08 -8.67 -4.57
C ALA A 128 -1.19 -8.33 -3.37
N PHE A 129 -1.64 -7.45 -2.45
CA PHE A 129 -0.90 -7.08 -1.26
C PHE A 129 -0.65 -8.27 -0.32
N ASN A 130 -1.65 -9.15 -0.14
CA ASN A 130 -1.46 -10.36 0.68
C ASN A 130 -0.41 -11.30 0.07
N ILE A 131 -0.37 -11.42 -1.26
CA ILE A 131 0.65 -12.21 -1.96
C ILE A 131 2.02 -11.53 -1.85
N TRP A 132 2.06 -10.21 -2.04
CA TRP A 132 3.27 -9.40 -1.98
C TRP A 132 3.98 -9.47 -0.62
N ILE A 133 3.23 -9.56 0.48
CA ILE A 133 3.82 -9.75 1.82
C ILE A 133 4.73 -10.99 1.85
N GLU A 134 4.36 -12.05 1.15
CA GLU A 134 5.06 -13.34 1.09
C GLU A 134 6.05 -13.45 -0.11
N ASP A 135 6.08 -12.44 -0.99
CA ASP A 135 6.90 -12.45 -2.21
C ASP A 135 8.29 -11.87 -1.94
N ASP A 136 9.34 -12.70 -1.91
CA ASP A 136 10.62 -12.34 -1.29
C ASP A 136 11.62 -11.57 -2.18
N GLU A 137 11.46 -11.50 -3.50
CA GLU A 137 12.54 -10.95 -4.35
C GLU A 137 12.12 -9.92 -5.42
N ASN A 138 11.17 -10.20 -6.32
CA ASN A 138 10.95 -9.34 -7.51
C ASN A 138 9.49 -8.99 -7.82
N MET A 139 8.55 -9.25 -6.90
CA MET A 139 7.12 -9.05 -7.14
C MET A 139 6.54 -9.88 -8.31
N ASP A 140 7.27 -10.84 -8.88
CA ASP A 140 6.82 -11.61 -10.05
C ASP A 140 5.49 -12.35 -9.76
N LYS A 141 5.38 -12.98 -8.58
CA LYS A 141 4.15 -13.67 -8.17
C LYS A 141 3.02 -12.67 -7.96
N THR A 142 3.36 -11.51 -7.40
CA THR A 142 2.43 -10.40 -7.20
C THR A 142 1.89 -9.87 -8.54
N MET A 143 2.75 -9.62 -9.52
CA MET A 143 2.36 -9.14 -10.85
C MET A 143 1.52 -10.17 -11.59
N ALA A 144 1.88 -11.45 -11.51
CA ALA A 144 1.07 -12.54 -12.06
C ALA A 144 -0.31 -12.60 -11.39
N ALA A 145 -0.39 -12.40 -10.07
CA ALA A 145 -1.66 -12.39 -9.34
C ALA A 145 -2.57 -11.21 -9.76
N ILE A 146 -2.00 -10.03 -10.00
CA ILE A 146 -2.75 -8.88 -10.55
C ILE A 146 -3.30 -9.24 -11.94
N GLY A 147 -2.47 -9.80 -12.82
CA GLY A 147 -2.87 -10.25 -14.15
C GLY A 147 -4.02 -11.27 -14.12
N ASN A 148 -3.87 -12.33 -13.32
CA ASN A 148 -4.88 -13.37 -13.12
C ASN A 148 -6.19 -12.80 -12.57
N SER A 149 -6.13 -11.76 -11.73
CA SER A 149 -7.32 -11.10 -11.20
C SER A 149 -8.15 -10.43 -12.30
N PHE A 150 -7.49 -9.79 -13.29
CA PHE A 150 -8.20 -9.21 -14.43
C PHE A 150 -8.85 -10.29 -15.30
N GLU A 151 -8.16 -11.40 -15.55
CA GLU A 151 -8.74 -12.52 -16.30
C GLU A 151 -10.00 -13.07 -15.62
N GLY A 152 -9.94 -13.27 -14.29
CA GLY A 152 -11.08 -13.71 -13.50
C GLY A 152 -12.27 -12.75 -13.58
N ILE A 153 -12.02 -11.45 -13.42
CA ILE A 153 -13.06 -10.41 -13.50
C ILE A 153 -13.67 -10.37 -14.91
N ASN A 154 -12.85 -10.48 -15.96
CA ASN A 154 -13.32 -10.45 -17.35
C ASN A 154 -14.15 -11.69 -17.69
N LYS A 155 -13.78 -12.87 -17.17
CA LYS A 155 -14.61 -14.09 -17.28
C LYS A 155 -15.98 -13.87 -16.64
N ILE A 156 -16.05 -13.37 -15.40
CA ILE A 156 -17.33 -13.10 -14.72
C ILE A 156 -18.19 -12.09 -15.52
N LYS A 157 -17.59 -11.00 -16.02
CA LYS A 157 -18.30 -10.03 -16.86
C LYS A 157 -18.87 -10.63 -18.13
N SER A 158 -18.16 -11.57 -18.75
CA SER A 158 -18.67 -12.26 -19.95
C SER A 158 -19.90 -13.10 -19.61
N PHE A 159 -19.90 -13.86 -18.51
CA PHE A 159 -21.06 -14.65 -18.09
C PHE A 159 -22.30 -13.81 -17.81
N ILE A 160 -22.14 -12.62 -17.20
CA ILE A 160 -23.26 -11.72 -16.89
C ILE A 160 -23.82 -11.06 -18.16
N LYS A 161 -23.00 -10.82 -19.19
CA LYS A 161 -23.47 -10.25 -20.47
C LYS A 161 -24.26 -11.23 -21.34
N PHE A 162 -24.15 -12.53 -21.09
CA PHE A 162 -24.88 -13.58 -21.81
C PHE A 162 -26.12 -14.08 -21.04
N SER A 163 -26.44 -13.49 -19.88
CA SER A 163 -27.68 -13.67 -19.13
C SER A 163 -28.63 -12.50 -19.36
#